data_AF-B0XJU1-F1
#
_entry.id   AF-B0XJU1-F1
#
_cell.length_a   1.000
_cell.length_b   1.000
_cell.length_c   1.000
_cell.angle_alpha   90.00
_cell.angle_beta   90.00
_cell.angle_gamma   90.00
#
_symmetry.space_group_name_H-M   'P 1'
#
loop_
_entity.id
_entity.type
_entity.pdbx_description
1 polymer ?
#
loop_
_entity_poly.entity_id
_entity_poly.type
_entity_poly.pdbx_seq_one_letter_code
_entity_poly.pdbx_strand_id
1 'polypeptide(L)'
;MTFEKGVAPLNIIVKLPPQNEARRNQFFAHPAFEREIYFYDTIYPVLEEFQREKGIALEAGDGFYQVPRCLKTCVREYEEAIFMADLKQEGFEMFDRHKEQGLEHFRLVVKTLGKLHALSFALRDQQPERFEPFRTMVELFTTRDDDASMEQWFQALVTRALETLDEKTEPEVYEKTRDALKVNFLDHIRELTKGASAEPYAVICHGDCWNNNVMFKHDEVRLLNSTS
;
A
#
# COMPACT_ATOMS: atom_id res chain seq x y z
N MET A 1 23.83 -28.60 21.40
CA MET A 1 22.87 -27.50 21.65
C MET A 1 21.48 -28.11 21.60
N THR A 2 20.87 -28.26 22.77
CA THR A 2 19.47 -28.69 22.93
C THR A 2 18.60 -27.44 22.80
N PHE A 3 17.77 -27.37 21.77
CA PHE A 3 16.74 -26.35 21.65
C PHE A 3 15.65 -26.65 22.67
N GLU A 4 15.33 -25.66 23.52
CA GLU A 4 14.23 -25.77 24.47
C GLU A 4 12.91 -26.03 23.72
N LYS A 5 12.26 -27.14 24.04
CA LYS A 5 10.89 -27.43 23.61
C LYS A 5 9.96 -26.50 24.38
N GLY A 6 9.48 -25.44 23.73
CA GLY A 6 8.51 -24.52 24.32
C GLY A 6 8.27 -23.23 23.54
N VAL A 7 9.18 -22.85 22.63
CA VAL A 7 8.99 -21.67 21.78
C VAL A 7 8.22 -22.09 20.53
N ALA A 8 7.05 -21.50 20.31
CA ALA A 8 6.31 -21.66 19.06
C ALA A 8 7.22 -21.25 17.88
N PRO A 9 7.21 -21.99 16.75
CA PRO A 9 8.06 -21.67 15.61
C PRO A 9 7.77 -20.26 15.11
N LEU A 10 8.79 -19.41 15.01
CA LEU A 10 8.69 -18.09 14.42
C LEU A 10 8.76 -18.23 12.90
N ASN A 11 7.63 -18.06 12.24
CA ASN A 11 7.55 -18.08 10.78
C ASN A 11 7.76 -16.67 10.23
N ILE A 12 8.73 -16.53 9.33
CA ILE A 12 9.18 -15.24 8.81
C ILE A 12 9.13 -15.29 7.28
N ILE A 13 8.64 -14.21 6.68
CA ILE A 13 8.81 -13.89 5.27
C ILE A 13 9.96 -12.90 5.13
N VAL A 14 10.83 -13.15 4.15
CA VAL A 14 11.87 -12.20 3.76
C VAL A 14 11.49 -11.63 2.39
N LYS A 15 11.12 -10.36 2.36
CA LYS A 15 10.85 -9.62 1.13
C LYS A 15 12.17 -9.10 0.58
N LEU A 16 12.46 -9.43 -0.68
CA LEU A 16 13.69 -9.06 -1.39
C LEU A 16 13.34 -8.42 -2.73
N PRO A 17 14.11 -7.42 -3.19
CA PRO A 17 13.92 -6.86 -4.53
C PRO A 17 14.37 -7.84 -5.61
N PRO A 18 13.95 -7.63 -6.88
CA PRO A 18 14.56 -8.32 -8.01
C PRO A 18 16.08 -8.18 -7.98
N GLN A 19 16.80 -9.25 -8.31
CA GLN A 19 18.27 -9.25 -8.36
C GLN A 19 18.83 -8.89 -9.75
N ASN A 20 18.00 -9.01 -10.79
CA ASN A 20 18.36 -8.63 -12.14
C ASN A 20 18.34 -7.10 -12.29
N GLU A 21 19.44 -6.53 -12.78
CA GLU A 21 19.64 -5.08 -12.91
C GLU A 21 18.57 -4.38 -13.75
N ALA A 22 18.21 -4.93 -14.92
CA ALA A 22 17.18 -4.35 -15.77
C ALA A 22 15.83 -4.26 -15.04
N ARG A 23 15.45 -5.29 -14.27
CA ARG A 23 14.23 -5.26 -13.44
C ARG A 23 14.36 -4.31 -12.25
N ARG A 24 15.53 -4.19 -11.63
CA ARG A 24 15.76 -3.22 -10.54
C ARG A 24 15.52 -1.80 -11.04
N ASN A 25 16.07 -1.47 -12.21
CA ASN A 25 15.90 -0.17 -12.84
C ASN A 25 14.44 0.07 -13.26
N GLN A 26 13.81 -0.92 -13.91
CA GLN A 26 12.42 -0.81 -14.37
C GLN A 26 11.42 -0.57 -13.23
N PHE A 27 11.62 -1.22 -12.07
CA PHE A 27 10.69 -1.15 -10.94
C PHE A 27 11.15 -0.22 -9.81
N PHE A 28 12.20 0.56 -10.03
CA PHE A 28 12.79 1.43 -9.00
C PHE A 28 13.04 0.67 -7.70
N ALA A 29 13.58 -0.53 -7.80
CA ALA A 29 13.55 -1.49 -6.71
C ALA A 29 14.20 -0.96 -5.43
N HIS A 30 15.33 -0.24 -5.55
CA HIS A 30 15.99 0.36 -4.40
C HIS A 30 15.15 1.48 -3.76
N PRO A 31 14.76 2.57 -4.47
CA PRO A 31 13.87 3.59 -3.89
C PRO A 31 12.54 3.05 -3.35
N ALA A 32 11.96 2.04 -3.99
CA ALA A 32 10.72 1.41 -3.53
C ALA A 32 10.92 0.68 -2.19
N PHE A 33 12.04 -0.04 -2.04
CA PHE A 33 12.40 -0.69 -0.78
C PHE A 33 12.80 0.33 0.30
N GLU A 34 13.53 1.39 -0.04
CA GLU A 34 13.85 2.48 0.90
C GLU A 34 12.57 3.07 1.51
N ARG A 35 11.54 3.29 0.69
CA ARG A 35 10.23 3.77 1.17
C ARG A 35 9.55 2.80 2.11
N GLU A 36 9.48 1.52 1.76
CA GLU A 36 8.81 0.52 2.59
C GLU A 36 9.58 0.31 3.91
N ILE A 37 10.91 0.33 3.87
CA ILE A 37 11.77 0.31 5.06
C ILE A 37 11.54 1.56 5.91
N TYR A 38 11.49 2.74 5.31
CA TYR A 38 11.20 3.99 6.02
C TYR A 38 9.82 3.96 6.71
N PHE A 39 8.83 3.33 6.07
CA PHE A 39 7.54 3.10 6.70
C PHE A 39 7.67 2.25 7.98
N TYR A 40 8.36 1.11 7.93
CA TYR A 40 8.48 0.22 9.09
C TYR A 40 9.44 0.74 10.17
N ASP A 41 10.55 1.37 9.80
CA ASP A 41 11.57 1.83 10.75
C ASP A 41 11.25 3.18 11.37
N THR A 42 10.46 4.02 10.69
CA THR A 42 10.22 5.41 11.13
C THR A 42 8.74 5.75 11.21
N ILE A 43 7.97 5.67 10.11
CA ILE A 43 6.60 6.19 10.07
C ILE A 43 5.69 5.42 11.02
N TYR A 44 5.63 4.09 10.87
CA TYR A 44 4.72 3.24 11.64
C TYR A 44 5.00 3.31 13.15
N PRO A 45 6.26 3.26 13.64
CA PRO A 45 6.55 3.48 15.06
C PRO A 45 6.04 4.83 15.60
N VAL A 46 6.18 5.93 14.83
CA VAL A 46 5.66 7.25 15.24
C VAL A 46 4.13 7.24 15.29
N LEU A 47 3.48 6.66 14.28
CA LEU A 47 2.02 6.50 14.26
C LEU A 47 1.52 5.64 15.42
N GLU A 48 2.18 4.52 15.71
CA GLU A 48 1.84 3.61 16.80
C GLU A 48 1.99 4.27 18.18
N GLU A 49 3.09 5.00 18.39
CA GLU A 49 3.31 5.78 19.61
C GLU A 49 2.23 6.87 19.77
N PHE A 50 1.91 7.60 18.71
CA PHE A 50 0.86 8.62 18.74
C PHE A 50 -0.52 8.03 19.08
N GLN A 51 -0.88 6.85 18.55
CA GLN A 51 -2.11 6.16 18.95
C GLN A 51 -2.12 5.84 20.45
N ARG A 52 -1.01 5.31 20.98
CA ARG A 52 -0.87 4.99 22.40
C ARG A 52 -1.00 6.21 23.30
N GLU A 53 -0.43 7.36 22.91
CA GLU A 53 -0.59 8.63 23.64
C GLU A 53 -2.06 9.07 23.73
N LYS A 54 -2.89 8.71 22.74
CA LYS A 54 -4.33 8.99 22.73
C LYS A 54 -5.16 7.91 23.44
N GLY A 55 -4.53 6.91 24.04
CA GLY A 55 -5.21 5.78 24.67
C GLY A 55 -5.86 4.81 23.69
N ILE A 56 -5.52 4.90 22.40
CA ILE A 56 -5.94 3.95 21.38
C ILE A 56 -4.89 2.84 21.39
N ALA A 57 -5.25 1.69 21.95
CA ALA A 57 -4.37 0.53 22.04
C ALA A 57 -4.79 -0.53 21.00
N LEU A 58 -3.87 -1.46 20.70
CA LEU A 58 -4.10 -2.55 19.75
C LEU A 58 -5.36 -3.37 20.10
N GLU A 59 -5.54 -3.63 21.40
CA GLU A 59 -6.61 -4.45 21.96
C GLU A 59 -7.99 -3.78 21.85
N ALA A 60 -8.02 -2.44 21.74
CA ALA A 60 -9.26 -1.68 21.55
C ALA A 60 -9.81 -1.82 20.12
N GLY A 61 -8.98 -2.23 19.15
CA GLY A 61 -9.41 -2.47 17.76
C GLY A 61 -9.73 -1.22 16.94
N ASP A 62 -9.76 -0.04 17.55
CA ASP A 62 -10.16 1.22 16.90
C ASP A 62 -9.03 1.90 16.11
N GLY A 63 -7.77 1.60 16.41
CA GLY A 63 -6.60 2.16 15.73
C GLY A 63 -6.23 1.46 14.40
N PHE A 64 -5.26 2.05 13.70
CA PHE A 64 -4.53 1.47 12.58
C PHE A 64 -3.38 0.60 13.11
N TYR A 65 -3.60 -0.71 13.04
CA TYR A 65 -2.63 -1.75 13.40
C TYR A 65 -2.57 -2.88 12.36
N GLN A 66 -3.19 -2.65 11.20
CA GLN A 66 -3.33 -3.64 10.14
C GLN A 66 -2.08 -3.66 9.26
N VAL A 67 -0.91 -3.81 9.91
CA VAL A 67 0.39 -3.95 9.27
C VAL A 67 1.06 -5.25 9.75
N PRO A 68 1.77 -5.97 8.87
CA PRO A 68 2.60 -7.10 9.31
C PRO A 68 3.65 -6.63 10.32
N ARG A 69 3.91 -7.44 11.35
CA ARG A 69 5.01 -7.17 12.27
C ARG A 69 6.35 -7.27 11.55
N CYS A 70 7.03 -6.14 11.38
CA CYS A 70 8.40 -6.09 10.91
C CYS A 70 9.37 -6.46 12.05
N LEU A 71 10.32 -7.32 11.76
CA LEU A 71 11.33 -7.82 12.71
C LEU A 71 12.69 -7.15 12.47
N LYS A 72 13.02 -6.92 11.20
CA LYS A 72 14.30 -6.34 10.79
C LYS A 72 14.22 -5.82 9.36
N THR A 73 14.99 -4.78 9.08
CA THR A 73 15.20 -4.20 7.76
C THR A 73 16.70 -4.18 7.41
N CYS A 74 17.00 -4.11 6.11
CA CYS A 74 18.29 -3.77 5.56
C CYS A 74 18.05 -2.87 4.35
N VAL A 75 18.63 -1.67 4.35
CA VAL A 75 18.39 -0.65 3.31
C VAL A 75 19.53 -0.57 2.29
N ARG A 76 20.66 -1.24 2.54
CA ARG A 76 21.84 -1.13 1.67
C ARG A 76 21.50 -1.63 0.26
N GLU A 77 21.85 -0.83 -0.74
CA GLU A 77 21.62 -1.18 -2.14
C GLU A 77 22.21 -2.57 -2.47
N TYR A 78 21.42 -3.40 -3.18
CA TYR A 78 21.68 -4.83 -3.48
C TYR A 78 21.64 -5.79 -2.29
N GLU A 79 21.49 -5.30 -1.07
CA GLU A 79 21.29 -6.09 0.15
C GLU A 79 19.93 -5.76 0.79
N GLU A 80 19.00 -5.16 0.05
CA GLU A 80 17.73 -4.72 0.62
C GLU A 80 16.89 -5.93 1.08
N ALA A 81 16.38 -5.86 2.30
CA ALA A 81 15.58 -6.93 2.87
C ALA A 81 14.62 -6.41 3.93
N ILE A 82 13.41 -6.97 3.95
CA ILE A 82 12.43 -6.73 5.02
C ILE A 82 12.02 -8.10 5.57
N PHE A 83 12.29 -8.32 6.84
CA PHE A 83 11.97 -9.54 7.58
C PHE A 83 10.68 -9.28 8.35
N MET A 84 9.62 -10.02 8.06
CA MET A 84 8.30 -9.80 8.66
C MET A 84 7.62 -11.11 9.04
N ALA A 85 6.66 -11.04 9.97
CA ALA A 85 5.85 -12.19 10.35
C ALA A 85 5.08 -12.76 9.15
N ASP A 86 5.02 -14.09 9.04
CA ASP A 86 4.19 -14.75 8.04
C ASP A 86 2.70 -14.74 8.45
N LEU A 87 1.95 -13.78 7.89
CA LEU A 87 0.52 -13.62 8.17
C LEU A 87 -0.32 -14.85 7.78
N LYS A 88 0.16 -15.74 6.90
CA LYS A 88 -0.58 -16.97 6.58
C LYS A 88 -0.72 -17.89 7.81
N GLN A 89 0.26 -17.87 8.70
CA GLN A 89 0.20 -18.65 9.95
C GLN A 89 -0.84 -18.10 10.92
N GLU A 90 -1.22 -16.83 10.75
CA GLU A 90 -2.28 -16.18 11.51
C GLU A 90 -3.66 -16.32 10.83
N GLY A 91 -3.75 -17.06 9.73
CA GLY A 91 -4.98 -17.31 8.99
C GLY A 91 -5.34 -16.24 7.97
N PHE A 92 -4.41 -15.33 7.63
CA PHE A 92 -4.63 -14.38 6.55
C PHE A 92 -4.37 -15.01 5.18
N GLU A 93 -5.17 -14.64 4.20
CA GLU A 93 -5.03 -15.04 2.81
C GLU A 93 -5.07 -13.84 1.87
N MET A 94 -4.35 -13.94 0.76
CA MET A 94 -4.53 -13.01 -0.35
C MET A 94 -5.82 -13.34 -1.07
N PHE A 95 -6.60 -12.32 -1.40
CA PHE A 95 -7.79 -12.51 -2.20
C PHE A 95 -7.43 -12.94 -3.64
N ASP A 96 -8.16 -13.91 -4.18
CA ASP A 96 -7.99 -14.35 -5.56
C ASP A 96 -8.44 -13.26 -6.54
N ARG A 97 -7.48 -12.62 -7.22
CA ARG A 97 -7.74 -11.53 -8.18
C ARG A 97 -8.64 -11.91 -9.36
N HIS A 98 -8.88 -13.19 -9.60
CA HIS A 98 -9.76 -13.67 -10.67
C HIS A 98 -11.21 -13.85 -10.20
N LYS A 99 -11.49 -13.64 -8.91
CA LYS A 99 -12.85 -13.67 -8.35
C LYS A 99 -13.37 -12.25 -8.17
N GLU A 100 -14.69 -12.12 -8.20
CA GLU A 100 -15.35 -10.86 -7.87
C GLU A 100 -15.18 -10.58 -6.37
N GLN A 101 -14.63 -9.41 -6.05
CA GLN A 101 -14.47 -8.96 -4.68
C GLN A 101 -15.81 -8.43 -4.16
N GLY A 102 -16.29 -8.98 -3.05
CA GLY A 102 -17.52 -8.53 -2.43
C GLY A 102 -17.36 -7.14 -1.80
N LEU A 103 -18.48 -6.44 -1.64
CA LEU A 103 -18.55 -5.12 -0.99
C LEU A 103 -17.95 -5.12 0.44
N GLU A 104 -17.98 -6.25 1.14
CA GLU A 104 -17.40 -6.40 2.48
C GLU A 104 -15.87 -6.25 2.47
N HIS A 105 -15.16 -6.88 1.53
CA HIS A 105 -13.70 -6.73 1.41
C HIS A 105 -13.33 -5.27 1.12
N PHE A 106 -14.05 -4.63 0.20
CA PHE A 106 -13.85 -3.22 -0.11
C PHE A 106 -14.08 -2.32 1.12
N ARG A 107 -15.15 -2.55 1.87
CA ARG A 107 -15.44 -1.81 3.12
C ARG A 107 -14.31 -1.96 4.14
N LEU A 108 -13.74 -3.15 4.29
CA LEU A 108 -12.62 -3.38 5.21
C LEU A 108 -11.37 -2.60 4.78
N VAL A 109 -11.04 -2.62 3.48
CA VAL A 109 -9.91 -1.86 2.93
C VAL A 109 -10.10 -0.36 3.15
N VAL A 110 -11.26 0.18 2.74
CA VAL A 110 -11.55 1.62 2.86
C VAL A 110 -11.57 2.07 4.32
N LYS A 111 -12.14 1.27 5.24
CA LYS A 111 -12.08 1.57 6.69
C LYS A 111 -10.64 1.59 7.20
N THR A 112 -9.81 0.65 6.77
CA THR A 112 -8.41 0.54 7.19
C THR A 112 -7.58 1.71 6.66
N LEU A 113 -7.74 2.08 5.39
CA LEU A 113 -7.14 3.29 4.82
C LEU A 113 -7.64 4.56 5.53
N GLY A 114 -8.94 4.62 5.84
CA GLY A 114 -9.53 5.72 6.59
C GLY A 114 -8.87 5.91 7.96
N LYS A 115 -8.54 4.83 8.67
CA LYS A 115 -7.78 4.88 9.93
C LYS A 115 -6.37 5.44 9.72
N LEU A 116 -5.63 4.97 8.72
CA LEU A 116 -4.30 5.50 8.38
C LEU A 116 -4.35 7.00 8.03
N HIS A 117 -5.30 7.41 7.20
CA HIS A 117 -5.46 8.80 6.78
C HIS A 117 -5.86 9.70 7.96
N ALA A 118 -6.83 9.28 8.78
CA ALA A 118 -7.25 10.04 9.96
C ALA A 118 -6.11 10.18 10.98
N LEU A 119 -5.33 9.10 11.18
CA LEU A 119 -4.22 9.09 12.11
C LEU A 119 -3.09 10.03 11.67
N SER A 120 -2.68 9.95 10.39
CA SER A 120 -1.65 10.82 9.85
C SER A 120 -2.10 12.29 9.80
N PHE A 121 -3.36 12.54 9.49
CA PHE A 121 -3.96 13.88 9.56
C PHE A 121 -3.91 14.45 10.99
N ALA A 122 -4.31 13.65 11.98
CA ALA A 122 -4.31 14.04 13.39
C ALA A 122 -2.90 14.27 13.93
N LEU A 123 -1.92 13.43 13.56
CA LEU A 123 -0.52 13.62 13.92
C LEU A 123 0.00 14.96 13.39
N ARG A 124 -0.28 15.26 12.12
CA ARG A 124 0.13 16.50 11.47
C ARG A 124 -0.48 17.75 12.13
N ASP A 125 -1.74 17.68 12.54
CA ASP A 125 -2.44 18.78 13.21
C ASP A 125 -1.91 19.01 14.64
N GLN A 126 -1.70 17.94 15.39
CA GLN A 126 -1.45 18.01 16.84
C GLN A 126 0.03 18.00 17.21
N GLN A 127 0.88 17.41 16.37
CA GLN A 127 2.33 17.26 16.57
C GLN A 127 3.07 17.45 15.23
N PRO A 128 2.93 18.64 14.60
CA PRO A 128 3.46 18.93 13.27
C PRO A 128 4.97 18.69 13.17
N GLU A 129 5.74 18.90 14.23
CA GLU A 129 7.18 18.66 14.28
C GLU A 129 7.55 17.17 14.08
N ARG A 130 6.70 16.24 14.53
CA ARG A 130 6.88 14.80 14.28
C ARG A 130 6.42 14.40 12.87
N PHE A 131 5.50 15.16 12.27
CA PHE A 131 5.00 14.90 10.92
C PHE A 131 5.89 15.51 9.83
N GLU A 132 6.55 16.63 10.11
CA GLU A 132 7.33 17.38 9.11
C GLU A 132 8.34 16.53 8.32
N PRO A 133 9.09 15.57 8.93
CA PRO A 133 9.98 14.68 8.18
C PRO A 133 9.28 13.84 7.10
N PHE A 134 7.97 13.60 7.23
CA PHE A 134 7.19 12.79 6.30
C PHE A 134 6.75 13.57 5.06
N ARG A 135 6.78 14.90 5.10
CA ARG A 135 6.35 15.77 3.99
C ARG A 135 7.30 15.75 2.80
N THR A 136 8.54 15.29 3.00
CA THR A 136 9.53 15.15 1.93
C THR A 136 9.31 13.90 1.07
N MET A 137 8.36 13.03 1.44
CA MET A 137 8.00 11.90 0.60
C MET A 137 7.31 12.36 -0.68
N VAL A 138 7.77 11.84 -1.81
CA VAL A 138 7.25 12.13 -3.15
C VAL A 138 6.87 10.82 -3.84
N GLU A 139 5.97 10.83 -4.82
CA GLU A 139 5.56 9.63 -5.54
C GLU A 139 6.65 9.19 -6.56
N LEU A 140 7.14 7.94 -6.53
CA LEU A 140 8.35 7.52 -7.29
C LEU A 140 8.15 7.56 -8.80
N PHE A 141 6.96 7.20 -9.26
CA PHE A 141 6.66 6.97 -10.67
C PHE A 141 6.17 8.22 -11.39
N THR A 142 6.19 9.39 -10.74
CA THR A 142 5.65 10.62 -11.34
C THR A 142 6.58 11.81 -11.16
N THR A 143 7.53 11.75 -10.23
CA THR A 143 8.39 12.90 -9.87
C THR A 143 9.72 12.99 -10.62
N ARG A 144 9.95 12.18 -11.67
CA ARG A 144 11.13 12.34 -12.53
C ARG A 144 10.76 13.17 -13.76
N ASP A 145 11.50 14.26 -13.95
CA ASP A 145 11.52 14.98 -15.21
C ASP A 145 12.23 14.13 -16.26
N ASP A 146 11.69 14.09 -17.48
CA ASP A 146 12.28 13.47 -18.67
C ASP A 146 12.49 11.94 -18.66
N ASP A 147 11.56 11.16 -18.09
CA ASP A 147 11.51 9.71 -18.32
C ASP A 147 10.55 9.35 -19.47
N ALA A 148 11.07 9.40 -20.71
CA ALA A 148 10.32 9.02 -21.91
C ALA A 148 9.78 7.58 -21.86
N SER A 149 10.45 6.68 -21.13
CA SER A 149 10.01 5.28 -21.00
C SER A 149 8.76 5.16 -20.13
N MET A 150 8.68 5.98 -19.08
CA MET A 150 7.54 6.07 -18.19
C MET A 150 6.34 6.73 -18.87
N GLU A 151 6.57 7.79 -19.64
CA GLU A 151 5.51 8.40 -20.45
C GLU A 151 4.93 7.42 -21.46
N GLN A 152 5.78 6.67 -22.17
CA GLN A 152 5.33 5.59 -23.07
C GLN A 152 4.53 4.52 -22.34
N TRP A 153 4.95 4.14 -21.12
CA TRP A 153 4.24 3.17 -20.31
C TRP A 153 2.84 3.66 -19.91
N PHE A 154 2.70 4.91 -19.46
CA PHE A 154 1.41 5.52 -19.14
C PHE A 154 0.52 5.66 -20.38
N GLN A 155 1.08 6.04 -21.55
CA GLN A 155 0.31 6.08 -22.80
C GLN A 155 -0.19 4.69 -23.23
N ALA A 156 0.61 3.65 -23.01
CA ALA A 156 0.18 2.27 -23.24
C ALA A 156 -0.95 1.85 -22.29
N LEU A 157 -0.92 2.29 -21.02
CA LEU A 157 -2.04 2.07 -20.08
C LEU A 157 -3.32 2.76 -20.54
N VAL A 158 -3.25 4.02 -20.97
CA VAL A 158 -4.41 4.75 -21.51
C VAL A 158 -4.98 4.04 -22.72
N THR A 159 -4.12 3.60 -23.64
CA THR A 159 -4.54 2.87 -24.84
C THR A 159 -5.28 1.58 -24.47
N ARG A 160 -4.71 0.78 -23.57
CA ARG A 160 -5.32 -0.48 -23.12
C ARG A 160 -6.65 -0.25 -22.41
N ALA A 161 -6.79 0.83 -21.64
CA ALA A 161 -8.05 1.19 -21.00
C ALA A 161 -9.13 1.50 -22.05
N LEU A 162 -8.78 2.28 -23.09
CA LEU A 162 -9.71 2.59 -24.18
C LEU A 162 -10.10 1.35 -25.01
N GLU A 163 -9.18 0.40 -25.19
CA GLU A 163 -9.46 -0.87 -25.89
C GLU A 163 -10.48 -1.76 -25.17
N THR A 164 -10.74 -1.54 -23.88
CA THR A 164 -11.80 -2.26 -23.16
C THR A 164 -13.20 -1.71 -23.42
N LEU A 165 -13.31 -0.53 -24.03
CA LEU A 165 -14.57 0.11 -24.37
C LEU A 165 -14.87 -0.13 -25.84
N ASP A 166 -16.11 -0.51 -26.16
CA ASP A 166 -16.54 -0.63 -27.55
C ASP A 166 -17.08 0.72 -28.04
N GLU A 167 -16.31 1.38 -28.91
CA GLU A 167 -16.65 2.68 -29.50
C GLU A 167 -18.01 2.68 -30.24
N LYS A 168 -18.45 1.53 -30.75
CA LYS A 168 -19.72 1.44 -31.50
C LYS A 168 -20.92 1.29 -30.58
N THR A 169 -20.78 0.52 -29.50
CA THR A 169 -21.89 0.27 -28.56
C THR A 169 -21.95 1.30 -27.44
N GLU A 170 -20.81 1.93 -27.10
CA GLU A 170 -20.67 2.89 -26.00
C GLU A 170 -19.94 4.18 -26.44
N PRO A 171 -20.35 4.84 -27.55
CA PRO A 171 -19.60 5.95 -28.15
C PRO A 171 -19.40 7.11 -27.18
N GLU A 172 -20.42 7.46 -26.38
CA GLU A 172 -20.32 8.56 -25.41
C GLU A 172 -19.32 8.28 -24.29
N VAL A 173 -19.26 7.04 -23.78
CA VAL A 173 -18.32 6.64 -22.73
C VAL A 173 -16.90 6.61 -23.29
N TYR A 174 -16.74 6.05 -24.50
CA TYR A 174 -15.46 6.04 -25.19
C TYR A 174 -14.92 7.46 -25.41
N GLU A 175 -15.72 8.36 -25.98
CA GLU A 175 -15.31 9.74 -26.24
C GLU A 175 -14.92 10.49 -24.96
N LYS A 176 -15.75 10.42 -23.91
CA LYS A 176 -15.43 11.07 -22.62
C LYS A 176 -14.16 10.50 -22.00
N THR A 177 -13.98 9.18 -22.04
CA THR A 177 -12.79 8.52 -21.48
C THR A 177 -11.55 8.89 -22.29
N ARG A 178 -11.66 8.90 -23.63
CA ARG A 178 -10.58 9.32 -24.52
C ARG A 178 -10.16 10.75 -24.23
N ASP A 179 -11.12 11.66 -24.12
CA ASP A 179 -10.82 13.08 -23.92
C ASP A 179 -10.23 13.35 -22.53
N ALA A 180 -10.68 12.60 -21.51
CA ALA A 180 -10.13 12.68 -20.16
C ALA A 180 -8.72 12.07 -20.02
N LEU A 181 -8.40 11.01 -20.79
CA LEU A 181 -7.16 10.25 -20.62
C LEU A 181 -6.09 10.51 -21.70
N LYS A 182 -6.44 10.90 -22.92
CA LYS A 182 -5.41 11.12 -23.96
C LYS A 182 -4.65 12.42 -23.78
N VAL A 183 -5.31 13.47 -23.29
CA VAL A 183 -4.71 14.79 -23.15
C VAL A 183 -4.22 14.93 -21.71
N ASN A 184 -2.91 14.84 -21.51
CA ASN A 184 -2.24 15.16 -20.24
C ASN A 184 -2.45 14.15 -19.10
N PHE A 185 -2.69 12.86 -19.35
CA PHE A 185 -2.87 11.89 -18.25
C PHE A 185 -1.71 11.86 -17.27
N LEU A 186 -0.47 11.85 -17.77
CA LEU A 186 0.70 11.86 -16.90
C LEU A 186 0.76 13.14 -16.05
N ASP A 187 0.45 14.30 -16.63
CA ASP A 187 0.43 15.56 -15.86
C ASP A 187 -0.72 15.60 -14.85
N HIS A 188 -1.88 15.01 -15.17
CA HIS A 188 -2.97 14.84 -14.21
C HIS A 188 -2.54 13.95 -13.05
N ILE A 189 -1.92 12.81 -13.33
CA ILE A 189 -1.42 11.92 -12.28
C ILE A 189 -0.38 12.65 -11.43
N ARG A 190 0.60 13.34 -12.05
CA ARG A 190 1.59 14.17 -11.33
C ARG A 190 0.93 15.19 -10.43
N GLU A 191 -0.15 15.84 -10.86
CA GLU A 191 -0.87 16.82 -10.04
C GLU A 191 -1.63 16.15 -8.89
N LEU A 192 -2.28 15.01 -9.15
CA LEU A 192 -3.01 14.24 -8.13
C LEU A 192 -2.10 13.61 -7.07
N THR A 193 -0.83 13.35 -7.40
CA THR A 193 0.15 12.74 -6.48
C THR A 193 1.03 13.76 -5.77
N LYS A 194 0.92 15.06 -6.09
CA LYS A 194 1.61 16.13 -5.36
C LYS A 194 0.91 16.36 -4.02
N GLY A 195 1.61 16.07 -2.92
CA GLY A 195 1.10 16.32 -1.56
C GLY A 195 0.70 17.78 -1.34
N ALA A 196 1.42 18.74 -1.93
CA ALA A 196 1.09 20.16 -1.85
C ALA A 196 -0.30 20.50 -2.40
N SER A 197 -0.77 19.76 -3.42
CA SER A 197 -2.09 19.96 -4.04
C SER A 197 -3.22 19.45 -3.16
N ALA A 198 -2.91 18.63 -2.15
CA ALA A 198 -3.87 18.16 -1.14
C ALA A 198 -3.93 19.05 0.11
N GLU A 199 -3.08 20.09 0.22
CA GLU A 199 -3.10 20.98 1.39
C GLU A 199 -4.41 21.80 1.47
N PRO A 200 -4.92 22.09 2.69
CA PRO A 200 -4.33 21.80 3.99
C PRO A 200 -4.68 20.38 4.49
N TYR A 201 -5.11 19.43 3.66
CA TYR A 201 -5.58 18.10 4.04
C TYR A 201 -4.68 16.93 3.60
N ALA A 202 -3.42 17.20 3.23
CA ALA A 202 -2.44 16.19 2.89
C ALA A 202 -2.23 15.16 4.02
N VAL A 203 -2.25 13.86 3.67
CA VAL A 203 -2.11 12.72 4.58
C VAL A 203 -1.09 11.73 4.05
N ILE A 204 -0.65 10.79 4.89
CA ILE A 204 0.16 9.66 4.45
C ILE A 204 -0.76 8.64 3.78
N CYS A 205 -0.48 8.31 2.53
CA CYS A 205 -1.20 7.31 1.75
C CYS A 205 -0.45 5.97 1.72
N HIS A 206 -1.16 4.86 1.48
CA HIS A 206 -0.54 3.55 1.27
C HIS A 206 0.34 3.52 0.00
N GLY A 207 -0.03 4.27 -1.04
CA GLY A 207 0.76 4.42 -2.28
C GLY A 207 0.66 3.28 -3.31
N ASP A 208 0.22 2.08 -2.91
CA ASP A 208 -0.01 0.93 -3.81
C ASP A 208 -1.04 -0.04 -3.20
N CYS A 209 -2.29 0.40 -3.06
CA CYS A 209 -3.36 -0.39 -2.43
C CYS A 209 -4.03 -1.33 -3.45
N TRP A 210 -3.23 -2.22 -4.04
CA TRP A 210 -3.71 -3.26 -4.95
C TRP A 210 -3.95 -4.58 -4.21
N ASN A 211 -4.74 -5.48 -4.80
CA ASN A 211 -5.15 -6.77 -4.21
C ASN A 211 -3.99 -7.69 -3.78
N ASN A 212 -2.78 -7.50 -4.31
CA ASN A 212 -1.58 -8.27 -3.93
C ASN A 212 -0.88 -7.72 -2.68
N ASN A 213 -1.28 -6.54 -2.21
CA ASN A 213 -0.71 -5.87 -1.03
C ASN A 213 -1.68 -5.87 0.16
N VAL A 214 -2.84 -6.51 0.03
CA VAL A 214 -3.85 -6.65 1.09
C VAL A 214 -4.12 -8.13 1.31
N MET A 215 -4.10 -8.54 2.58
CA MET A 215 -4.52 -9.87 3.01
C MET A 215 -5.74 -9.77 3.92
N PHE A 216 -6.62 -10.75 3.85
CA PHE A 216 -7.84 -10.82 4.64
C PHE A 216 -7.81 -12.04 5.54
N LYS A 217 -8.37 -11.90 6.74
CA LYS A 217 -8.65 -13.01 7.62
C LYS A 217 -10.15 -13.10 7.78
N HIS A 218 -10.72 -14.24 7.44
CA HIS A 218 -12.14 -14.50 7.56
C HIS A 218 -12.40 -15.26 8.85
N ASP A 219 -13.53 -14.96 9.50
CA ASP A 219 -13.99 -15.78 10.60
C ASP A 219 -14.26 -17.21 10.07
N GLU A 220 -13.87 -18.22 10.85
CA GLU A 220 -14.23 -19.60 10.52
C GLU A 220 -15.76 -19.69 10.39
N VAL A 221 -16.23 -20.10 9.22
CA VAL A 221 -17.63 -20.46 9.03
C VAL A 221 -17.89 -21.65 9.95
N ARG A 222 -18.42 -21.40 11.15
CA ARG A 222 -19.05 -22.43 11.96
C ARG A 222 -20.27 -22.91 11.18
N LEU A 223 -20.07 -23.93 10.35
CA LEU A 223 -21.16 -24.78 9.89
C LEU A 223 -21.78 -25.38 11.16
N LEU A 224 -22.85 -24.74 11.64
CA LEU A 224 -23.76 -25.37 12.58
C LEU A 224 -24.36 -26.54 11.83
N ASN A 225 -23.77 -27.72 11.99
CA ASN A 225 -24.41 -28.98 11.64
C ASN A 225 -25.69 -29.06 12.47
N SER A 226 -26.81 -28.67 11.87
CA SER A 226 -28.14 -29.01 12.38
C SER A 226 -28.33 -30.51 12.16
N THR A 227 -27.82 -31.31 13.08
CA THR A 227 -28.34 -32.67 13.28
C THR A 227 -29.65 -32.54 14.04
N SER A 228 -30.75 -32.59 13.27
CA SER A 228 -32.04 -33.07 13.73
C SER A 228 -32.00 -34.58 13.93
#